data_AF-A0A8J6L9U2-F1
#
_entry.id   AF-A0A8J6L9U2-F1
#
_cell.length_a   1.000
_cell.length_b   1.000
_cell.length_c   1.000
_cell.angle_alpha   90.00
_cell.angle_beta   90.00
_cell.angle_gamma   90.00
#
_symmetry.space_group_name_H-M   'P 1'
#
loop_
_entity.id
_entity.type
_entity.pdbx_description
1 polymer ?
#
loop_
_entity_poly.entity_id
_entity_poly.type
_entity_poly.pdbx_seq_one_letter_code
_entity_poly.pdbx_strand_id
1 'polypeptide(L)'
;MKDKKEDHVFGVEEQMEIETFTSEFQLQKDRIRNILDEAIYKLRLLTHLPLLMENDGEMLRKFLNKTEADFIVMVCQENLPFSRNMVENRSDLILICNMLERINMYEKRGSASMKKGKSFYGADHYDTHVGYAVDILFKSHSLVQYMETLEETPDSLMTSFIESMIQLKRIVEERLNMSASEEIKRENDLKTAYRSSMMLSDNIQELEEQLEKQRQELGKEHDRKEAILQDLAEKIGKLREKSKKEINRIVYDSEILMMKDYNKSIEKQEELAQDATESTQQYENLLEEHLHKEKSLRAKRLKVETQLASWITKYDTDIGEKQAEYDELEKTYNDEKAEYEALQERFDEQEEEYLVLMKEKEEEEQRINEEKAWIFLQNRAARRIQRAWRAYRARKLARRRAKKSKKKGGSAGGKKGGSAGSKKGKKGGKGKKNKKKGRKDKKQEEATTVKGGPDPNALLDTKFNKDIMGEIKSQEAFAQRDVVVDLEN
;
A
#
# COMPACT_ATOMS: atom_id res chain seq x y z
N MET A 1 75.78 -15.71 119.64
CA MET A 1 74.84 -16.74 119.13
C MET A 1 74.03 -17.34 120.28
N LYS A 2 73.17 -16.53 120.96
CA LYS A 2 72.35 -17.03 122.07
C LYS A 2 70.91 -16.47 122.18
N ASP A 3 70.46 -15.59 121.27
CA ASP A 3 69.12 -14.99 121.34
C ASP A 3 68.25 -15.37 120.12
N LYS A 4 68.06 -16.67 119.88
CA LYS A 4 67.16 -17.20 118.82
C LYS A 4 66.23 -18.32 119.31
N LYS A 5 66.06 -18.46 120.62
CA LYS A 5 65.23 -19.52 121.21
C LYS A 5 63.96 -19.04 121.91
N GLU A 6 63.75 -17.72 122.06
CA GLU A 6 62.57 -17.20 122.77
C GLU A 6 61.44 -16.72 121.84
N ASP A 7 61.72 -16.27 120.61
CA ASP A 7 60.68 -15.88 119.63
C ASP A 7 59.96 -17.08 118.98
N HIS A 8 60.49 -18.29 119.12
CA HIS A 8 59.84 -19.50 118.60
C HIS A 8 58.73 -20.02 119.53
N VAL A 9 58.65 -19.53 120.77
CA VAL A 9 57.63 -19.98 121.75
C VAL A 9 56.34 -19.16 121.59
N PHE A 10 56.43 -17.84 121.36
CA PHE A 10 55.27 -16.97 121.15
C PHE A 10 54.56 -17.19 119.80
N GLY A 11 55.31 -17.47 118.72
CA GLY A 11 54.71 -17.81 117.42
C GLY A 11 54.06 -19.20 117.38
N VAL A 12 54.45 -20.11 118.28
CA VAL A 12 53.81 -21.43 118.42
C VAL A 12 52.54 -21.34 119.25
N GLU A 13 52.46 -20.44 120.23
CA GLU A 13 51.20 -20.14 120.94
C GLU A 13 50.17 -19.46 120.04
N GLU A 14 50.58 -18.47 119.23
CA GLU A 14 49.66 -17.77 118.30
C GLU A 14 49.26 -18.67 117.10
N GLN A 15 50.15 -19.53 116.61
CA GLN A 15 49.82 -20.57 115.64
C GLN A 15 48.93 -21.66 116.23
N MET A 16 49.16 -22.08 117.48
CA MET A 16 48.24 -22.98 118.19
C MET A 16 46.89 -22.32 118.45
N GLU A 17 46.82 -21.02 118.74
CA GLU A 17 45.55 -20.30 118.92
C GLU A 17 44.76 -20.18 117.60
N ILE A 18 45.44 -19.95 116.47
CA ILE A 18 44.81 -19.92 115.14
C ILE A 18 44.42 -21.34 114.68
N GLU A 19 45.25 -22.34 114.91
CA GLU A 19 44.93 -23.75 114.63
C GLU A 19 43.82 -24.27 115.54
N THR A 20 43.76 -23.85 116.81
CA THR A 20 42.66 -24.21 117.71
C THR A 20 41.38 -23.47 117.34
N PHE A 21 41.44 -22.19 116.97
CA PHE A 21 40.26 -21.44 116.52
C PHE A 21 39.71 -21.96 115.17
N THR A 22 40.59 -22.35 114.24
CA THR A 22 40.18 -22.97 112.97
C THR A 22 39.67 -24.40 113.17
N SER A 23 40.29 -25.17 114.06
CA SER A 23 39.81 -26.51 114.44
C SER A 23 38.47 -26.43 115.18
N GLU A 24 38.29 -25.43 116.05
CA GLU A 24 37.03 -25.18 116.74
C GLU A 24 35.94 -24.74 115.76
N PHE A 25 36.27 -23.87 114.80
CA PHE A 25 35.33 -23.46 113.75
C PHE A 25 34.92 -24.64 112.85
N GLN A 26 35.87 -25.49 112.43
CA GLN A 26 35.53 -26.71 111.68
C GLN A 26 34.71 -27.69 112.52
N LEU A 27 35.03 -27.85 113.80
CA LEU A 27 34.26 -28.70 114.71
C LEU A 27 32.83 -28.18 114.89
N GLN A 28 32.65 -26.87 115.03
CA GLN A 28 31.32 -26.26 115.12
C GLN A 28 30.56 -26.37 113.79
N LYS A 29 31.22 -26.20 112.65
CA LYS A 29 30.65 -26.40 111.33
C LYS A 29 30.20 -27.84 111.10
N ASP A 30 31.03 -28.82 111.46
CA ASP A 30 30.70 -30.24 111.38
C ASP A 30 29.58 -30.60 112.36
N ARG A 31 29.55 -30.00 113.54
CA ARG A 31 28.43 -30.15 114.49
C ARG A 31 27.12 -29.62 113.91
N ILE A 32 27.12 -28.42 113.33
CA ILE A 32 25.92 -27.83 112.71
C ILE A 32 25.46 -28.69 111.53
N ARG A 33 26.40 -29.17 110.71
CA ARG A 33 26.13 -30.08 109.59
C ARG A 33 25.48 -31.37 110.06
N ASN A 34 26.06 -32.01 111.07
CA ASN A 34 25.55 -33.26 111.64
C ASN A 34 24.16 -33.07 112.26
N ILE A 35 23.93 -31.96 112.96
CA ILE A 35 22.60 -31.64 113.51
C ILE A 35 21.57 -31.48 112.39
N LEU A 36 21.92 -30.78 111.30
CA LEU A 36 21.01 -30.61 110.16
C LEU A 36 20.77 -31.93 109.42
N ASP A 37 21.79 -32.77 109.28
CA ASP A 37 21.67 -34.10 108.67
C ASP A 37 20.81 -35.04 109.51
N GLU A 38 21.01 -35.04 110.82
CA GLU A 38 20.20 -35.81 111.76
C GLU A 38 18.75 -35.32 111.79
N ALA A 39 18.54 -34.00 111.75
CA ALA A 39 17.20 -33.41 111.69
C ALA A 39 16.48 -33.76 110.37
N ILE A 40 17.16 -33.65 109.22
CA ILE A 40 16.59 -34.02 107.91
C ILE A 40 16.30 -35.53 107.86
N TYR A 41 17.18 -36.37 108.41
CA TYR A 41 16.97 -37.82 108.48
C TYR A 41 15.77 -38.19 109.37
N LYS A 42 15.66 -37.61 110.57
CA LYS A 42 14.50 -37.80 111.45
C LYS A 42 13.21 -37.29 110.81
N LEU A 43 13.24 -36.14 110.13
CA LEU A 43 12.08 -35.61 109.41
C LEU A 43 11.64 -36.51 108.26
N ARG A 44 12.57 -37.11 107.52
CA ARG A 44 12.28 -38.09 106.46
C ARG A 44 11.64 -39.36 107.01
N LEU A 45 12.07 -39.83 108.17
CA LEU A 45 11.46 -41.02 108.76
C LEU A 45 10.07 -40.69 109.35
N LEU A 46 9.91 -39.53 109.97
CA LEU A 46 8.62 -39.07 110.50
C LEU A 46 7.54 -38.87 109.42
N THR A 47 7.88 -38.81 108.14
CA THR A 47 6.86 -38.78 107.08
C THR A 47 6.04 -40.07 106.99
N HIS A 48 6.56 -41.18 107.50
CA HIS A 48 5.87 -42.47 107.55
C HIS A 48 5.04 -42.66 108.83
N LEU A 49 5.08 -41.71 109.76
CA LEU A 49 4.33 -41.75 111.01
C LEU A 49 2.79 -41.85 110.81
N PRO A 50 2.17 -41.14 109.85
CA PRO A 50 0.72 -41.28 109.59
C PRO A 50 0.31 -42.69 109.17
N LEU A 51 1.16 -43.40 108.41
CA LEU A 51 0.92 -44.78 107.98
C LEU A 51 1.03 -45.79 109.12
N LEU A 52 1.96 -45.55 110.05
CA LEU A 52 2.09 -46.34 111.28
C LEU A 52 0.89 -46.18 112.24
N MET A 53 0.12 -45.11 112.04
CA MET A 53 -1.05 -44.75 112.83
C MET A 53 -2.38 -45.23 112.25
N GLU A 54 -2.40 -45.75 111.01
CA GLU A 54 -3.61 -46.36 110.43
C GLU A 54 -4.02 -47.63 111.20
N ASN A 55 -5.33 -47.87 111.32
CA ASN A 55 -5.93 -48.97 112.08
C ASN A 55 -5.54 -49.01 113.58
N ASP A 56 -5.73 -47.91 114.32
CA ASP A 56 -5.48 -47.81 115.78
C ASP A 56 -4.08 -48.27 116.22
N GLY A 57 -3.08 -47.99 115.37
CA GLY A 57 -1.68 -48.30 115.64
C GLY A 57 -1.38 -49.81 115.67
N GLU A 58 -2.12 -50.63 114.93
CA GLU A 58 -1.93 -52.09 114.87
C GLU A 58 -0.50 -52.47 114.45
N MET A 59 0.14 -51.65 113.61
CA MET A 59 1.54 -51.82 113.20
C MET A 59 2.53 -51.39 114.29
N LEU A 60 2.26 -50.32 115.04
CA LEU A 60 3.07 -49.94 116.21
C LEU A 60 3.01 -51.03 117.30
N ARG A 61 1.85 -51.66 117.51
CA ARG A 61 1.66 -52.76 118.47
C ARG A 61 2.39 -54.06 118.10
N LYS A 62 2.86 -54.21 116.85
CA LYS A 62 3.69 -55.36 116.42
C LYS A 62 5.17 -55.20 116.79
N PHE A 63 5.66 -53.96 116.90
CA PHE A 63 7.07 -53.66 117.08
C PHE A 63 7.41 -52.96 118.41
N LEU A 64 6.40 -52.53 119.17
CA LEU A 64 6.52 -51.84 120.45
C LEU A 64 5.69 -52.54 121.53
N ASN A 65 6.05 -52.32 122.80
CA ASN A 65 5.25 -52.83 123.91
C ASN A 65 3.87 -52.16 123.93
N LYS A 66 2.84 -52.88 124.41
CA LYS A 66 1.45 -52.40 124.40
C LYS A 66 1.30 -51.00 125.02
N THR A 67 2.00 -50.72 126.12
CA THR A 67 2.05 -49.41 126.80
C THR A 67 2.75 -48.31 126.00
N GLU A 68 3.78 -48.64 125.22
CA GLU A 68 4.53 -47.68 124.40
C GLU A 68 3.78 -47.33 123.11
N ALA A 69 3.15 -48.34 122.48
CA ALA A 69 2.27 -48.15 121.35
C ALA A 69 1.03 -47.32 121.72
N ASP A 70 0.40 -47.62 122.87
CA ASP A 70 -0.73 -46.83 123.39
C ASP A 70 -0.31 -45.39 123.72
N PHE A 71 0.91 -45.18 124.23
CA PHE A 71 1.45 -43.84 124.50
C PHE A 71 1.69 -43.04 123.20
N ILE A 72 2.30 -43.64 122.17
CA ILE A 72 2.50 -42.96 120.88
C ILE A 72 1.16 -42.64 120.21
N VAL A 73 0.20 -43.57 120.24
CA VAL A 73 -1.15 -43.35 119.70
C VAL A 73 -1.85 -42.22 120.44
N MET A 74 -1.77 -42.17 121.77
CA MET A 74 -2.32 -41.09 122.59
C MET A 74 -1.66 -39.74 122.28
N VAL A 75 -0.32 -39.67 122.27
CA VAL A 75 0.42 -38.43 122.03
C VAL A 75 0.17 -37.88 120.64
N CYS A 76 0.11 -38.75 119.63
CA CYS A 76 -0.21 -38.33 118.27
C CYS A 76 -1.69 -37.95 118.11
N GLN A 77 -2.63 -38.56 118.85
CA GLN A 77 -4.05 -38.15 118.87
C GLN A 77 -4.27 -36.81 119.59
N GLU A 78 -3.57 -36.55 120.69
CA GLU A 78 -3.60 -35.26 121.39
C GLU A 78 -2.90 -34.16 120.57
N ASN A 79 -1.82 -34.50 119.88
CA ASN A 79 -1.07 -33.62 118.98
C ASN A 79 -1.42 -33.84 117.51
N LEU A 80 -2.67 -34.22 117.24
CA LEU A 80 -3.32 -34.12 115.93
C LEU A 80 -4.15 -32.83 115.88
N PRO A 81 -3.56 -31.61 115.96
CA PRO A 81 -4.25 -30.49 115.35
C PRO A 81 -4.19 -30.74 113.84
N PHE A 82 -5.25 -30.41 113.12
CA PHE A 82 -5.36 -30.58 111.66
C PHE A 82 -5.76 -32.00 111.22
N SER A 83 -7.03 -32.33 111.47
CA SER A 83 -7.76 -33.24 110.57
C SER A 83 -7.51 -32.84 109.12
N ARG A 84 -7.27 -33.84 108.27
CA ARG A 84 -7.12 -33.78 106.80
C ARG A 84 -8.14 -32.86 106.11
N ASN A 85 -9.28 -32.59 106.76
CA ASN A 85 -10.37 -31.74 106.28
C ASN A 85 -10.17 -30.21 106.45
N MET A 86 -9.07 -29.72 107.06
CA MET A 86 -8.78 -28.28 107.19
C MET A 86 -7.67 -27.77 106.24
N VAL A 87 -6.96 -28.64 105.52
CA VAL A 87 -5.84 -28.26 104.63
C VAL A 87 -6.25 -28.23 103.15
N GLU A 88 -7.55 -28.33 102.84
CA GLU A 88 -8.03 -28.20 101.46
C GLU A 88 -8.22 -26.74 101.01
N ASN A 89 -8.27 -25.78 101.95
CA ASN A 89 -8.41 -24.36 101.63
C ASN A 89 -7.05 -23.68 101.46
N ARG A 90 -6.70 -23.36 100.20
CA ARG A 90 -5.54 -22.53 99.80
C ARG A 90 -5.37 -21.23 100.61
N SER A 91 -6.44 -20.71 101.21
CA SER A 91 -6.46 -19.48 102.01
C SER A 91 -5.67 -19.59 103.32
N ASP A 92 -5.63 -20.78 103.94
CA ASP A 92 -5.06 -20.93 105.28
C ASP A 92 -3.53 -21.12 105.20
N LEU A 93 -3.05 -21.76 104.12
CA LEU A 93 -1.63 -21.82 103.77
C LEU A 93 -1.08 -20.42 103.44
N ILE A 94 -1.86 -19.61 102.72
CA ILE A 94 -1.53 -18.20 102.43
C ILE A 94 -1.52 -17.38 103.73
N LEU A 95 -2.41 -17.64 104.68
CA LEU A 95 -2.42 -16.95 105.98
C LEU A 95 -1.18 -17.28 106.82
N ILE A 96 -0.72 -18.54 106.79
CA ILE A 96 0.50 -19.00 107.46
C ILE A 96 1.75 -18.44 106.76
N CYS A 97 1.81 -18.48 105.43
CA CYS A 97 2.89 -17.84 104.65
C CYS A 97 2.95 -16.33 104.91
N ASN A 98 1.80 -15.64 104.97
CA ASN A 98 1.73 -14.21 105.27
C ASN A 98 2.11 -13.90 106.74
N MET A 99 1.83 -14.78 107.70
CA MET A 99 2.30 -14.64 109.08
C MET A 99 3.82 -14.82 109.16
N LEU A 100 4.40 -15.78 108.44
CA LEU A 100 5.85 -16.01 108.39
C LEU A 100 6.59 -14.90 107.63
N GLU A 101 6.02 -14.37 106.54
CA GLU A 101 6.55 -13.21 105.82
C GLU A 101 6.50 -11.93 106.66
N ARG A 102 5.46 -11.73 107.47
CA ARG A 102 5.40 -10.61 108.44
C ARG A 102 6.46 -10.71 109.53
N ILE A 103 6.83 -11.92 109.95
CA ILE A 103 7.92 -12.14 110.91
C ILE A 103 9.28 -11.85 110.26
N ASN A 104 9.45 -12.16 108.96
CA ASN A 104 10.72 -11.97 108.23
C ASN A 104 10.93 -10.56 107.64
N MET A 105 9.88 -9.74 107.50
CA MET A 105 9.99 -8.38 106.94
C MET A 105 10.56 -7.31 107.91
N TYR A 106 10.81 -7.64 109.18
CA TYR A 106 11.40 -6.69 110.14
C TYR A 106 12.94 -6.78 110.29
N GLU A 107 13.62 -7.66 109.56
CA GLU A 107 15.08 -7.76 109.62
C GLU A 107 15.78 -7.63 108.25
N LYS A 108 15.89 -6.40 107.72
CA LYS A 108 17.18 -5.68 107.52
C LYS A 108 17.14 -4.60 106.42
N ARG A 109 17.50 -3.37 106.82
CA ARG A 109 18.67 -2.57 106.36
C ARG A 109 18.55 -1.16 107.00
N GLY A 110 19.46 -0.65 107.82
CA GLY A 110 20.74 -1.17 108.29
C GLY A 110 21.40 -0.26 109.34
N SER A 111 22.62 -0.67 109.71
CA SER A 111 23.69 0.05 110.43
C SER A 111 23.55 0.40 111.92
N ALA A 112 24.60 0.00 112.64
CA ALA A 112 25.06 0.44 113.97
C ALA A 112 24.31 -0.10 115.21
N SER A 113 24.87 -1.15 115.82
CA SER A 113 25.47 -1.07 117.17
C SER A 113 25.59 -2.45 117.77
N MET A 114 26.79 -2.76 118.27
CA MET A 114 27.01 -3.89 119.17
C MET A 114 26.05 -3.84 120.36
N LYS A 115 25.52 -5.01 120.75
CA LYS A 115 25.65 -5.62 122.09
C LYS A 115 24.42 -6.46 122.45
N LYS A 116 24.77 -7.59 123.08
CA LYS A 116 23.99 -8.47 123.97
C LYS A 116 23.09 -9.48 123.28
N GLY A 117 23.51 -10.74 123.45
CA GLY A 117 22.72 -11.93 123.20
C GLY A 117 21.32 -11.78 123.78
N LYS A 118 20.34 -11.89 122.90
CA LYS A 118 19.04 -12.41 123.27
C LYS A 118 19.16 -13.91 123.12
N SER A 119 19.13 -14.61 124.25
CA SER A 119 18.89 -16.04 124.25
C SER A 119 17.64 -16.30 123.42
N PHE A 120 17.75 -17.30 122.57
CA PHE A 120 16.66 -17.91 121.84
C PHE A 120 15.65 -18.45 122.87
N TYR A 121 14.74 -17.60 123.35
CA TYR A 121 13.60 -17.95 124.20
C TYR A 121 12.51 -18.59 123.34
N GLY A 122 12.85 -19.72 122.72
CA GLY A 122 11.90 -20.59 122.00
C GLY A 122 11.93 -22.04 122.48
N ALA A 123 12.74 -22.35 123.50
CA ALA A 123 13.00 -23.73 123.93
C ALA A 123 11.99 -24.28 124.96
N ASP A 124 11.09 -23.45 125.52
CA ASP A 124 10.32 -23.85 126.71
C ASP A 124 8.96 -24.51 126.42
N HIS A 125 8.55 -24.72 125.16
CA HIS A 125 7.25 -25.32 124.83
C HIS A 125 7.36 -26.38 123.71
N TYR A 126 8.43 -27.19 123.70
CA TYR A 126 8.31 -28.49 123.04
C TYR A 126 7.47 -29.36 123.95
N ASP A 127 6.34 -29.88 123.46
CA ASP A 127 5.57 -30.84 124.22
C ASP A 127 6.47 -32.04 124.52
N THR A 128 6.96 -32.11 125.76
CA THR A 128 7.96 -33.09 126.19
C THR A 128 7.49 -34.50 125.82
N HIS A 129 6.17 -34.73 125.79
CA HIS A 129 5.55 -35.97 125.36
C HIS A 129 5.78 -36.29 123.88
N VAL A 130 5.71 -35.31 122.98
CA VAL A 130 6.03 -35.47 121.54
C VAL A 130 7.52 -35.77 121.36
N GLY A 131 8.39 -35.05 122.08
CA GLY A 131 9.83 -35.33 122.10
C GLY A 131 10.13 -36.75 122.55
N TYR A 132 9.51 -37.23 123.63
CA TYR A 132 9.63 -38.61 124.11
C TYR A 132 9.03 -39.64 123.15
N ALA A 133 7.89 -39.35 122.51
CA ALA A 133 7.26 -40.25 121.53
C ALA A 133 8.14 -40.43 120.28
N VAL A 134 8.71 -39.34 119.78
CA VAL A 134 9.70 -39.34 118.70
C VAL A 134 10.94 -40.15 119.13
N ASP A 135 11.47 -39.91 120.33
CA ASP A 135 12.62 -40.66 120.85
C ASP A 135 12.35 -42.17 120.99
N ILE A 136 11.15 -42.58 121.39
CA ILE A 136 10.77 -44.00 121.48
C ILE A 136 10.71 -44.65 120.09
N LEU A 137 10.15 -43.94 119.10
CA LEU A 137 10.10 -44.38 117.70
C LEU A 137 11.50 -44.60 117.13
N PHE A 138 12.42 -43.67 117.37
CA PHE A 138 13.79 -43.72 116.84
C PHE A 138 14.73 -44.64 117.63
N LYS A 139 14.41 -44.99 118.89
CA LYS A 139 15.16 -45.98 119.69
C LYS A 139 14.83 -47.43 119.35
N SER A 140 13.66 -47.70 118.76
CA SER A 140 13.27 -49.05 118.31
C SER A 140 13.91 -49.39 116.96
N HIS A 141 15.03 -50.11 116.98
CA HIS A 141 15.81 -50.43 115.77
C HIS A 141 14.99 -51.21 114.71
N SER A 142 14.15 -52.14 115.16
CA SER A 142 13.26 -52.92 114.30
C SER A 142 12.15 -52.09 113.66
N LEU A 143 11.69 -51.01 114.31
CA LEU A 143 10.70 -50.10 113.75
C LEU A 143 11.33 -49.17 112.70
N VAL A 144 12.51 -48.62 112.99
CA VAL A 144 13.23 -47.75 112.05
C VAL A 144 13.58 -48.51 110.77
N GLN A 145 14.06 -49.76 110.89
CA GLN A 145 14.37 -50.60 109.73
C GLN A 145 13.13 -50.93 108.89
N TYR A 146 11.96 -51.07 109.52
CA TYR A 146 10.69 -51.22 108.81
C TYR A 146 10.28 -49.92 108.10
N MET A 147 10.42 -48.77 108.75
CA MET A 147 10.13 -47.45 108.19
C MET A 147 11.01 -47.12 106.98
N GLU A 148 12.27 -47.57 106.95
CA GLU A 148 13.18 -47.42 105.81
C GLU A 148 12.80 -48.31 104.61
N THR A 149 12.04 -49.40 104.83
CA THR A 149 11.57 -50.30 103.75
C THR A 149 10.21 -49.90 103.17
N LEU A 150 9.55 -48.89 103.72
CA LEU A 150 8.29 -48.37 103.20
C LEU A 150 8.55 -47.45 102.01
N GLU A 151 8.20 -47.88 100.80
CA GLU A 151 8.36 -47.10 99.55
C GLU A 151 7.18 -46.14 99.26
N GLU A 152 6.25 -45.95 100.20
CA GLU A 152 5.10 -45.06 99.97
C GLU A 152 5.50 -43.57 100.04
N THR A 153 5.07 -42.84 99.01
CA THR A 153 5.40 -41.42 98.82
C THR A 153 4.79 -40.56 99.93
N PRO A 154 5.61 -39.79 100.65
CA PRO A 154 5.11 -38.90 101.68
C PRO A 154 4.24 -37.78 101.08
N ASP A 155 3.40 -37.18 101.92
CA ASP A 155 2.50 -36.09 101.52
C ASP A 155 3.26 -34.93 100.82
N SER A 156 2.62 -34.28 99.85
CA SER A 156 3.24 -33.27 98.97
C SER A 156 3.83 -32.09 99.77
N LEU A 157 3.14 -31.70 100.86
CA LEU A 157 3.58 -30.65 101.76
C LEU A 157 4.84 -31.05 102.55
N MET A 158 4.90 -32.26 103.09
CA MET A 158 6.07 -32.78 103.81
C MET A 158 7.29 -32.89 102.88
N THR A 159 7.07 -33.29 101.63
CA THR A 159 8.13 -33.36 100.61
C THR A 159 8.70 -31.98 100.31
N SER A 160 7.84 -30.97 100.09
CA SER A 160 8.28 -29.58 99.85
C SER A 160 9.03 -28.96 101.04
N PHE A 161 8.64 -29.33 102.28
CA PHE A 161 9.32 -28.89 103.49
C PHE A 161 10.71 -29.55 103.62
N ILE A 162 10.81 -30.86 103.36
CA ILE A 162 12.09 -31.57 103.33
C ILE A 162 13.00 -31.00 102.24
N GLU A 163 12.48 -30.69 101.05
CA GLU A 163 13.25 -30.03 99.99
C GLU A 163 13.73 -28.64 100.42
N SER A 164 12.89 -27.85 101.08
CA SER A 164 13.25 -26.55 101.63
C SER A 164 14.33 -26.68 102.71
N MET A 165 14.27 -27.71 103.55
CA MET A 165 15.30 -28.02 104.55
C MET A 165 16.62 -28.46 103.92
N ILE A 166 16.58 -29.20 102.81
CA ILE A 166 17.77 -29.56 102.02
C ILE A 166 18.38 -28.31 101.36
N GLN A 167 17.56 -27.41 100.82
CA GLN A 167 18.01 -26.13 100.28
C GLN A 167 18.62 -25.26 101.38
N LEU A 168 18.01 -25.21 102.57
CA LEU A 168 18.56 -24.52 103.73
C LEU A 168 19.91 -25.11 104.14
N LYS A 169 20.04 -26.44 104.19
CA LYS A 169 21.32 -27.11 104.43
C LYS A 169 22.36 -26.65 103.42
N ARG A 170 22.04 -26.65 102.13
CA ARG A 170 22.97 -26.22 101.08
C ARG A 170 23.40 -24.76 101.26
N ILE A 171 22.46 -23.86 101.55
CA ILE A 171 22.76 -22.44 101.81
C ILE A 171 23.65 -22.29 103.04
N VAL A 172 23.36 -23.02 104.12
CA VAL A 172 24.15 -23.00 105.35
C VAL A 172 25.54 -23.56 105.11
N GLU A 173 25.69 -24.66 104.36
CA GLU A 173 26.97 -25.21 103.95
C GLU A 173 27.77 -24.20 103.10
N GLU A 174 27.15 -23.57 102.09
CA GLU A 174 27.79 -22.55 101.27
C GLU A 174 28.21 -21.32 102.11
N ARG A 175 27.39 -20.89 103.07
CA ARG A 175 27.69 -19.77 103.97
C ARG A 175 28.78 -20.10 105.00
N LEU A 176 28.80 -21.32 105.53
CA LEU A 176 29.82 -21.79 106.48
C LEU A 176 31.17 -22.08 105.79
N ASN A 177 31.16 -22.32 104.49
CA ASN A 177 32.36 -22.54 103.67
C ASN A 177 32.99 -21.25 103.13
N MET A 178 32.36 -20.10 103.37
CA MET A 178 32.75 -18.85 102.72
C MET A 178 33.48 -17.92 103.66
N SER A 179 34.63 -17.42 103.23
CA SER A 179 35.39 -16.42 103.98
C SER A 179 34.76 -15.03 103.88
N ALA A 180 34.91 -14.21 104.93
CA ALA A 180 34.52 -12.80 104.90
C ALA A 180 35.18 -12.02 103.74
N SER A 181 36.40 -12.40 103.34
CA SER A 181 37.11 -11.78 102.23
C SER A 181 36.54 -12.15 100.85
N GLU A 182 36.02 -13.38 100.70
CA GLU A 182 35.37 -13.86 99.48
C GLU A 182 33.99 -13.23 99.29
N GLU A 183 33.26 -13.01 100.39
CA GLU A 183 31.96 -12.32 100.36
C GLU A 183 32.10 -10.87 99.87
N ILE A 184 33.11 -10.14 100.35
CA ILE A 184 33.37 -8.75 99.91
C ILE A 184 33.74 -8.70 98.42
N LYS A 185 34.56 -9.65 97.93
CA LYS A 185 34.90 -9.73 96.50
C LYS A 185 33.67 -9.98 95.65
N ARG A 186 32.84 -10.96 96.01
CA ARG A 186 31.59 -11.26 95.29
C ARG A 186 30.64 -10.07 95.29
N GLU A 187 30.55 -9.33 96.39
CA GLU A 187 29.76 -8.10 96.46
C GLU A 187 30.29 -7.01 95.52
N ASN A 188 31.61 -6.84 95.42
CA ASN A 188 32.22 -5.87 94.51
C ASN A 188 32.05 -6.27 93.03
N ASP A 189 32.18 -7.56 92.72
CA ASP A 189 31.93 -8.09 91.38
C ASP A 189 30.46 -7.90 90.99
N LEU A 190 29.53 -8.16 91.91
CA LEU A 190 28.10 -7.89 91.72
C LEU A 190 27.82 -6.41 91.48
N LYS A 191 28.44 -5.50 92.24
CA LYS A 191 28.30 -4.05 92.04
C LYS A 191 28.85 -3.62 90.67
N THR A 192 29.97 -4.20 90.24
CA THR A 192 30.58 -3.89 88.95
C THR A 192 29.73 -4.43 87.79
N ALA A 193 29.25 -5.67 87.91
CA ALA A 193 28.32 -6.26 86.95
C ALA A 193 26.99 -5.47 86.90
N TYR A 194 26.48 -5.01 88.03
CA TYR A 194 25.28 -4.17 88.09
C TYR A 194 25.48 -2.83 87.37
N ARG A 195 26.58 -2.12 87.66
CA ARG A 195 26.93 -0.87 86.94
C ARG A 195 27.12 -1.11 85.45
N SER A 196 27.81 -2.18 85.06
CA SER A 196 27.99 -2.53 83.67
C SER A 196 26.66 -2.87 82.99
N SER A 197 25.77 -3.60 83.67
CA SER A 197 24.43 -3.95 83.18
C SER A 197 23.59 -2.69 82.97
N MET A 198 23.67 -1.73 83.91
CA MET A 198 22.99 -0.44 83.80
C MET A 198 23.51 0.36 82.60
N MET A 199 24.84 0.49 82.43
CA MET A 199 25.42 1.17 81.25
C MET A 199 25.06 0.46 79.94
N LEU A 200 25.01 -0.88 79.94
CA LEU A 200 24.60 -1.65 78.77
C LEU A 200 23.14 -1.41 78.43
N SER A 201 22.27 -1.33 79.45
CA SER A 201 20.85 -1.00 79.29
C SER A 201 20.66 0.40 78.69
N ASP A 202 21.40 1.39 79.19
CA ASP A 202 21.35 2.76 78.66
C ASP A 202 21.82 2.78 77.19
N ASN A 203 22.91 2.07 76.87
CA ASN A 203 23.39 1.95 75.49
C ASN A 203 22.39 1.23 74.57
N ILE A 204 21.71 0.18 75.05
CA ILE A 204 20.66 -0.52 74.29
C ILE A 204 19.53 0.46 74.00
N GLN A 205 19.09 1.24 75.00
CA GLN A 205 18.03 2.22 74.83
C GLN A 205 18.42 3.32 73.82
N GLU A 206 19.65 3.81 73.87
CA GLU A 206 20.14 4.79 72.89
C GLU A 206 20.18 4.21 71.47
N LEU A 207 20.66 2.98 71.32
CA LEU A 207 20.69 2.29 70.02
C LEU A 207 19.28 2.00 69.48
N GLU A 208 18.33 1.62 70.35
CA GLU A 208 16.93 1.45 70.00
C GLU A 208 16.31 2.76 69.51
N GLU A 209 16.59 3.88 70.19
CA GLU A 209 16.10 5.20 69.78
C GLU A 209 16.71 5.64 68.43
N GLN A 210 18.00 5.39 68.21
CA GLN A 210 18.66 5.65 66.92
C GLN A 210 18.07 4.79 65.79
N LEU A 211 17.81 3.50 66.07
CA LEU A 211 17.16 2.59 65.12
C LEU A 211 15.76 3.07 64.75
N GLU A 212 14.98 3.52 65.73
CA GLU A 212 13.63 4.02 65.49
C GLU A 212 13.65 5.33 64.69
N LYS A 213 14.58 6.25 64.98
CA LYS A 213 14.80 7.46 64.15
C LYS A 213 15.14 7.10 62.71
N GLN A 214 16.07 6.16 62.49
CA GLN A 214 16.43 5.71 61.14
C GLN A 214 15.26 5.04 60.42
N ARG A 215 14.46 4.22 61.12
CA ARG A 215 13.24 3.61 60.55
C ARG A 215 12.23 4.67 60.12
N GLN A 216 12.03 5.71 60.93
CA GLN A 216 11.11 6.80 60.60
C GLN A 216 11.62 7.65 59.43
N GLU A 217 12.93 7.95 59.37
CA GLU A 217 13.52 8.66 58.24
C GLU A 217 13.43 7.86 56.94
N LEU A 218 13.75 6.56 56.99
CA LEU A 218 13.60 5.66 55.85
C LEU A 218 12.13 5.51 55.42
N GLY A 219 11.19 5.46 56.37
CA GLY A 219 9.75 5.46 56.09
C GLY A 219 9.32 6.73 55.34
N LYS A 220 9.75 7.91 55.81
CA LYS A 220 9.48 9.19 55.12
C LYS A 220 10.11 9.27 53.73
N GLU A 221 11.34 8.78 53.56
CA GLU A 221 11.99 8.65 52.25
C GLU A 221 11.23 7.72 51.31
N HIS A 222 10.77 6.58 51.82
CA HIS A 222 9.98 5.61 51.08
C HIS A 222 8.65 6.23 50.63
N ASP A 223 7.90 6.87 51.52
CA ASP A 223 6.62 7.51 51.20
C ASP A 223 6.78 8.63 50.16
N ARG A 224 7.87 9.41 50.23
CA ARG A 224 8.19 10.42 49.21
C ARG A 224 8.45 9.78 47.85
N LYS A 225 9.25 8.71 47.80
CA LYS A 225 9.55 7.99 46.54
C LYS A 225 8.30 7.34 45.98
N GLU A 226 7.46 6.75 46.84
CA GLU A 226 6.18 6.15 46.46
C GLU A 226 5.22 7.19 45.87
N ALA A 227 5.11 8.38 46.48
CA ALA A 227 4.31 9.48 45.93
C ALA A 227 4.81 9.94 44.55
N ILE A 228 6.13 10.03 44.35
CA ILE A 228 6.72 10.35 43.04
C ILE A 228 6.43 9.26 42.02
N LEU A 229 6.55 7.98 42.40
CA LEU A 229 6.23 6.85 41.52
C LEU A 229 4.77 6.88 41.08
N GLN A 230 3.85 7.21 41.99
CA GLN A 230 2.42 7.35 41.66
C GLN A 230 2.13 8.50 40.70
N ASP A 231 2.73 9.68 40.92
CA ASP A 231 2.59 10.83 40.01
C ASP A 231 3.19 10.54 38.63
N LEU A 232 4.35 9.89 38.57
CA LEU A 232 4.96 9.46 37.31
C LEU A 232 4.10 8.41 36.60
N ALA A 233 3.53 7.45 37.32
CA ALA A 233 2.61 6.46 36.75
C ALA A 233 1.36 7.12 36.16
N GLU A 234 0.78 8.10 36.85
CA GLU A 234 -0.38 8.85 36.36
C GLU A 234 -0.04 9.67 35.11
N LYS A 235 1.12 10.34 35.10
CA LYS A 235 1.62 11.09 33.92
C LYS A 235 1.84 10.18 32.72
N ILE A 236 2.45 9.00 32.93
CA ILE A 236 2.62 7.99 31.88
C ILE A 236 1.25 7.53 31.36
N GLY A 237 0.29 7.26 32.25
CA GLY A 237 -1.08 6.90 31.88
C GLY A 237 -1.75 7.96 31.01
N LYS A 238 -1.70 9.23 31.44
CA LYS A 238 -2.24 10.37 30.68
C LYS A 238 -1.57 10.54 29.32
N LEU A 239 -0.24 10.36 29.24
CA LEU A 239 0.50 10.47 27.99
C LEU A 239 0.14 9.34 27.02
N ARG A 240 0.04 8.10 27.51
CA ARG A 240 -0.41 6.95 26.72
C ARG A 240 -1.82 7.14 26.17
N GLU A 241 -2.75 7.62 26.99
CA GLU A 241 -4.13 7.91 26.57
C GLU A 241 -4.19 9.00 25.49
N LYS A 242 -3.42 10.09 25.67
CA LYS A 242 -3.30 11.15 24.67
C LYS A 242 -2.70 10.63 23.36
N SER A 243 -1.59 9.89 23.44
CA SER A 243 -0.94 9.31 22.27
C SER A 243 -1.87 8.34 21.53
N LYS A 244 -2.63 7.50 22.25
CA LYS A 244 -3.60 6.58 21.66
C LYS A 244 -4.70 7.32 20.91
N LYS A 245 -5.25 8.39 21.50
CA LYS A 245 -6.26 9.24 20.84
C LYS A 245 -5.71 9.91 19.60
N GLU A 246 -4.48 10.43 19.65
CA GLU A 246 -3.85 11.09 18.52
C GLU A 246 -3.56 10.10 17.38
N ILE A 247 -3.01 8.92 17.70
CA ILE A 247 -2.79 7.85 16.71
C ILE A 247 -4.10 7.45 16.06
N ASN A 248 -5.16 7.21 16.84
CA ASN A 248 -6.46 6.83 16.29
C ASN A 248 -7.05 7.93 15.39
N ARG A 249 -6.87 9.20 15.76
CA ARG A 249 -7.30 10.33 14.95
C ARG A 249 -6.54 10.39 13.63
N ILE A 250 -5.22 10.26 13.65
CA ILE A 250 -4.39 10.26 12.45
C ILE A 250 -4.78 9.10 11.53
N VAL A 251 -4.98 7.90 12.08
CA VAL A 251 -5.42 6.73 11.30
C VAL A 251 -6.76 7.03 10.64
N TYR A 252 -7.75 7.50 11.40
CA TYR A 252 -9.08 7.82 10.88
C TYR A 252 -9.04 8.90 9.79
N ASP A 253 -8.34 10.00 10.03
CA ASP A 253 -8.19 11.09 9.05
C ASP A 253 -7.46 10.61 7.79
N SER A 254 -6.47 9.72 7.94
CA SER A 254 -5.75 9.11 6.82
C SER A 254 -6.63 8.15 6.00
N GLU A 255 -7.48 7.35 6.65
CA GLU A 255 -8.41 6.43 5.98
C GLU A 255 -9.46 7.21 5.17
N ILE A 256 -9.99 8.31 5.71
CA ILE A 256 -10.90 9.20 4.98
C ILE A 256 -10.20 9.77 3.75
N LEU A 257 -8.97 10.27 3.90
CA LEU A 257 -8.23 10.85 2.80
C LEU A 257 -7.93 9.80 1.71
N MET A 258 -7.48 8.61 2.11
CA MET A 258 -7.24 7.50 1.19
C MET A 258 -8.50 7.10 0.44
N MET A 259 -9.66 6.99 1.12
CA MET A 259 -10.92 6.69 0.44
C MET A 259 -11.33 7.78 -0.55
N LYS A 260 -11.13 9.05 -0.18
CA LYS A 260 -11.43 10.17 -1.08
C LYS A 260 -10.54 10.15 -2.33
N ASP A 261 -9.25 9.90 -2.16
CA ASP A 261 -8.32 9.85 -3.29
C ASP A 261 -8.52 8.60 -4.14
N TYR A 262 -8.87 7.47 -3.51
CA TYR A 262 -9.29 6.25 -4.22
C TYR A 262 -10.53 6.49 -5.08
N ASN A 263 -11.58 7.11 -4.54
CA ASN A 263 -12.80 7.42 -5.29
C ASN A 263 -12.52 8.37 -6.47
N LYS A 264 -11.73 9.44 -6.25
CA LYS A 264 -11.30 10.32 -7.36
C LYS A 264 -10.51 9.57 -8.43
N SER A 265 -9.67 8.62 -8.02
CA SER A 265 -8.90 7.81 -8.97
C SER A 265 -9.82 6.90 -9.78
N ILE A 266 -10.86 6.32 -9.18
CA ILE A 266 -11.87 5.54 -9.89
C ILE A 266 -12.62 6.43 -10.89
N GLU A 267 -13.14 7.57 -10.45
CA GLU A 267 -13.88 8.50 -11.31
C GLU A 267 -13.03 8.91 -12.52
N LYS A 268 -11.76 9.23 -12.30
CA LYS A 268 -10.82 9.58 -13.38
C LYS A 268 -10.51 8.40 -14.30
N GLN A 269 -10.44 7.19 -13.76
CA GLN A 269 -10.24 5.99 -14.58
C GLN A 269 -11.46 5.69 -15.45
N GLU A 270 -12.67 5.91 -14.93
CA GLU A 270 -13.91 5.78 -15.69
C GLU A 270 -14.01 6.84 -16.78
N GLU A 271 -13.68 8.11 -16.48
CA GLU A 271 -13.61 9.21 -17.45
C GLU A 271 -12.62 8.89 -18.58
N LEU A 272 -11.38 8.53 -18.26
CA LEU A 272 -10.37 8.18 -19.26
C LEU A 272 -10.75 6.94 -20.08
N ALA A 273 -11.45 5.98 -19.47
CA ALA A 273 -11.96 4.82 -20.20
C ALA A 273 -13.07 5.22 -21.18
N GLN A 274 -13.98 6.11 -20.79
CA GLN A 274 -15.01 6.67 -21.68
C GLN A 274 -14.37 7.43 -22.83
N ASP A 275 -13.43 8.35 -22.57
CA ASP A 275 -12.71 9.10 -23.59
C ASP A 275 -11.99 8.18 -24.59
N ALA A 276 -11.34 7.12 -24.10
CA ALA A 276 -10.69 6.14 -24.95
C ALA A 276 -11.70 5.41 -25.86
N THR A 277 -12.87 5.04 -25.33
CA THR A 277 -13.93 4.41 -26.13
C THR A 277 -14.52 5.37 -27.17
N GLU A 278 -14.75 6.63 -26.80
CA GLU A 278 -15.26 7.66 -27.71
C GLU A 278 -14.27 7.96 -28.82
N SER A 279 -12.99 8.13 -28.49
CA SER A 279 -11.93 8.35 -29.47
C SER A 279 -11.79 7.17 -30.44
N THR A 280 -11.89 5.94 -29.93
CA THR A 280 -11.87 4.73 -30.77
C THR A 280 -13.06 4.70 -31.73
N GLN A 281 -14.27 5.00 -31.26
CA GLN A 281 -15.47 5.07 -32.09
C GLN A 281 -15.38 6.17 -33.16
N GLN A 282 -14.87 7.35 -32.79
CA GLN A 282 -14.65 8.45 -33.74
C GLN A 282 -13.66 8.04 -34.83
N TYR A 283 -12.57 7.37 -34.46
CA TYR A 283 -11.59 6.85 -35.40
C TYR A 283 -12.19 5.79 -36.34
N GLU A 284 -12.95 4.84 -35.81
CA GLU A 284 -13.63 3.80 -36.60
C GLU A 284 -14.62 4.41 -37.60
N ASN A 285 -15.46 5.35 -37.17
CA ASN A 285 -16.39 6.06 -38.04
C ASN A 285 -15.66 6.82 -39.17
N LEU A 286 -14.59 7.54 -38.83
CA LEU A 286 -13.80 8.29 -39.80
C LEU A 286 -13.11 7.35 -40.80
N LEU A 287 -12.59 6.22 -40.32
CA LEU A 287 -12.01 5.19 -41.16
C LEU A 287 -13.04 4.62 -42.14
N GLU A 288 -14.26 4.31 -41.68
CA GLU A 288 -15.35 3.83 -42.53
C GLU A 288 -15.74 4.87 -43.60
N GLU A 289 -15.85 6.14 -43.23
CA GLU A 289 -16.12 7.23 -44.16
C GLU A 289 -15.04 7.34 -45.24
N HIS A 290 -13.76 7.31 -44.84
CA HIS A 290 -12.66 7.39 -45.79
C HIS A 290 -12.63 6.18 -46.72
N LEU A 291 -12.83 4.97 -46.20
CA LEU A 291 -12.93 3.76 -47.01
C LEU A 291 -14.11 3.83 -48.00
N HIS A 292 -15.24 4.39 -47.58
CA HIS A 292 -16.39 4.56 -48.47
C HIS A 292 -16.11 5.60 -49.58
N LYS A 293 -15.56 6.77 -49.20
CA LYS A 293 -15.15 7.83 -50.14
C LYS A 293 -14.12 7.29 -51.14
N GLU A 294 -13.12 6.56 -50.66
CA GLU A 294 -12.07 5.96 -51.47
C GLU A 294 -12.61 4.92 -52.47
N LYS A 295 -13.48 4.01 -52.03
CA LYS A 295 -14.19 3.07 -52.91
C LYS A 295 -15.02 3.79 -53.98
N SER A 296 -15.75 4.84 -53.60
CA SER A 296 -16.54 5.65 -54.52
C SER A 296 -15.67 6.35 -55.57
N LEU A 297 -14.54 6.93 -55.16
CA LEU A 297 -13.58 7.55 -56.07
C LEU A 297 -12.93 6.53 -57.00
N ARG A 298 -12.55 5.34 -56.51
CA ARG A 298 -12.05 4.25 -57.37
C ARG A 298 -13.09 3.84 -58.42
N ALA A 299 -14.36 3.73 -58.04
CA ALA A 299 -15.44 3.41 -58.98
C ALA A 299 -15.66 4.50 -60.03
N LYS A 300 -15.62 5.79 -59.63
CA LYS A 300 -15.67 6.93 -60.56
C LYS A 300 -14.48 6.93 -61.52
N ARG A 301 -13.27 6.71 -61.01
CA ARG A 301 -12.04 6.60 -61.81
C ARG A 301 -12.16 5.49 -62.84
N LEU A 302 -12.53 4.28 -62.43
CA LEU A 302 -12.72 3.15 -63.33
C LEU A 302 -13.77 3.43 -64.41
N LYS A 303 -14.86 4.11 -64.06
CA LYS A 303 -15.89 4.51 -65.03
C LYS A 303 -15.35 5.47 -66.08
N VAL A 304 -14.61 6.49 -65.67
CA VAL A 304 -13.97 7.46 -66.58
C VAL A 304 -12.90 6.78 -67.44
N GLU A 305 -12.04 5.96 -66.84
CA GLU A 305 -11.04 5.16 -67.57
C GLU A 305 -11.69 4.26 -68.63
N THR A 306 -12.80 3.60 -68.29
CA THR A 306 -13.55 2.75 -69.24
C THR A 306 -14.20 3.57 -70.35
N GLN A 307 -14.75 4.75 -70.04
CA GLN A 307 -15.31 5.66 -71.03
C GLN A 307 -14.23 6.19 -71.99
N LEU A 308 -13.07 6.58 -71.45
CA LEU A 308 -11.92 7.02 -72.24
C LEU A 308 -11.42 5.90 -73.14
N ALA A 309 -11.26 4.69 -72.63
CA ALA A 309 -10.88 3.52 -73.43
C ALA A 309 -11.88 3.28 -74.57
N SER A 310 -13.19 3.38 -74.28
CA SER A 310 -14.23 3.27 -75.31
C SER A 310 -14.13 4.38 -76.37
N TRP A 311 -13.83 5.63 -75.98
CA TRP A 311 -13.63 6.73 -76.94
C TRP A 311 -12.38 6.54 -77.78
N ILE A 312 -11.27 6.07 -77.20
CA ILE A 312 -10.05 5.74 -77.95
C ILE A 312 -10.37 4.66 -78.98
N THR A 313 -11.01 3.55 -78.59
CA THR A 313 -11.37 2.48 -79.54
C THR A 313 -12.29 2.99 -80.67
N LYS A 314 -13.26 3.84 -80.34
CA LYS A 314 -14.14 4.46 -81.36
C LYS A 314 -13.36 5.37 -82.30
N TYR A 315 -12.48 6.20 -81.77
CA TYR A 315 -11.63 7.08 -82.57
C TYR A 315 -10.71 6.26 -83.49
N ASP A 316 -10.03 5.25 -82.95
CA ASP A 316 -9.14 4.38 -83.73
C ASP A 316 -9.90 3.65 -84.85
N THR A 317 -11.15 3.23 -84.58
CA THR A 317 -12.01 2.58 -85.57
C THR A 317 -12.48 3.58 -86.63
N ASP A 318 -12.99 4.75 -86.26
CA ASP A 318 -13.47 5.77 -87.20
C ASP A 318 -12.33 6.32 -88.07
N ILE A 319 -11.16 6.59 -87.48
CA ILE A 319 -9.96 6.97 -88.25
C ILE A 319 -9.52 5.84 -89.17
N GLY A 320 -9.54 4.59 -88.71
CA GLY A 320 -9.23 3.43 -89.55
C GLY A 320 -10.19 3.28 -90.73
N GLU A 321 -11.50 3.45 -90.50
CA GLU A 321 -12.54 3.43 -91.53
C GLU A 321 -12.37 4.59 -92.51
N LYS A 322 -12.12 5.82 -92.03
CA LYS A 322 -11.90 6.99 -92.88
C LYS A 322 -10.63 6.92 -93.69
N GLN A 323 -9.56 6.36 -93.13
CA GLN A 323 -8.33 6.12 -93.89
C GLN A 323 -8.58 5.08 -94.99
N ALA A 324 -9.28 3.99 -94.68
CA ALA A 324 -9.63 2.98 -95.69
C ALA A 324 -10.52 3.56 -96.81
N GLU A 325 -11.52 4.39 -96.46
CA GLU A 325 -12.33 5.13 -97.44
C GLU A 325 -11.48 6.08 -98.29
N TYR A 326 -10.57 6.84 -97.67
CA TYR A 326 -9.66 7.75 -98.38
C TYR A 326 -8.77 7.00 -99.37
N ASP A 327 -8.15 5.91 -98.93
CA ASP A 327 -7.26 5.09 -99.77
C ASP A 327 -8.04 4.48 -100.95
N GLU A 328 -9.30 4.08 -100.74
CA GLU A 328 -10.18 3.58 -101.80
C GLU A 328 -10.54 4.69 -102.81
N LEU A 329 -10.93 5.88 -102.34
CA LEU A 329 -11.23 7.03 -103.21
C LEU A 329 -9.98 7.53 -103.95
N GLU A 330 -8.82 7.55 -103.30
CA GLU A 330 -7.57 7.95 -103.93
C GLU A 330 -7.18 6.97 -105.03
N LYS A 331 -7.41 5.67 -104.80
CA LYS A 331 -7.23 4.65 -105.83
C LYS A 331 -8.18 4.86 -107.01
N THR A 332 -9.49 5.03 -106.78
CA THR A 332 -10.45 5.24 -107.88
C THR A 332 -10.17 6.55 -108.62
N TYR A 333 -9.81 7.62 -107.92
CA TYR A 333 -9.42 8.89 -108.53
C TYR A 333 -8.19 8.73 -109.43
N ASN A 334 -7.16 8.01 -108.97
CA ASN A 334 -5.96 7.76 -109.76
C ASN A 334 -6.27 6.90 -110.99
N ASP A 335 -7.13 5.88 -110.86
CA ASP A 335 -7.60 5.05 -111.97
C ASP A 335 -8.38 5.90 -113.00
N GLU A 336 -9.38 6.68 -112.56
CA GLU A 336 -10.16 7.59 -113.42
C GLU A 336 -9.30 8.66 -114.09
N LYS A 337 -8.33 9.21 -113.36
CA LYS A 337 -7.38 10.19 -113.90
C LYS A 337 -6.52 9.57 -115.01
N ALA A 338 -6.05 8.34 -114.81
CA ALA A 338 -5.30 7.62 -115.84
C ALA A 338 -6.17 7.34 -117.08
N GLU A 339 -7.43 6.97 -116.90
CA GLU A 339 -8.39 6.81 -118.00
C GLU A 339 -8.66 8.13 -118.73
N TYR A 340 -8.83 9.23 -117.99
CA TYR A 340 -9.01 10.56 -118.55
C TYR A 340 -7.79 11.02 -119.36
N GLU A 341 -6.57 10.84 -118.81
CA GLU A 341 -5.33 11.18 -119.52
C GLU A 341 -5.19 10.37 -120.81
N ALA A 342 -5.49 9.07 -120.80
CA ALA A 342 -5.48 8.23 -122.00
C ALA A 342 -6.55 8.63 -123.02
N LEU A 343 -7.74 9.07 -122.58
CA LEU A 343 -8.79 9.55 -123.47
C LEU A 343 -8.45 10.94 -124.05
N GLN A 344 -7.86 11.82 -123.24
CA GLN A 344 -7.39 13.14 -123.68
C GLN A 344 -6.29 13.00 -124.74
N GLU A 345 -5.33 12.10 -124.55
CA GLU A 345 -4.29 11.80 -125.56
C GLU A 345 -4.92 11.39 -126.90
N ARG A 346 -5.93 10.49 -126.88
CA ARG A 346 -6.68 10.11 -128.09
C ARG A 346 -7.47 11.27 -128.70
N PHE A 347 -8.02 12.16 -127.88
CA PHE A 347 -8.73 13.34 -128.37
C PHE A 347 -7.77 14.32 -129.05
N ASP A 348 -6.59 14.54 -128.45
CA ASP A 348 -5.56 15.41 -129.01
C ASP A 348 -5.06 14.84 -130.36
N GLU A 349 -4.82 13.52 -130.45
CA GLU A 349 -4.52 12.84 -131.72
C GLU A 349 -5.62 13.06 -132.79
N GLN A 350 -6.89 12.89 -132.41
CA GLN A 350 -8.03 13.11 -133.31
C GLN A 350 -8.19 14.58 -133.71
N GLU A 351 -7.89 15.52 -132.81
CA GLU A 351 -7.93 16.95 -133.11
C GLU A 351 -6.85 17.33 -134.12
N GLU A 352 -5.64 16.77 -134.00
CA GLU A 352 -4.58 16.94 -135.00
C GLU A 352 -5.02 16.42 -136.38
N GLU A 353 -5.56 15.20 -136.46
CA GLU A 353 -6.10 14.64 -137.71
C GLU A 353 -7.24 15.49 -138.29
N TYR A 354 -8.17 15.95 -137.45
CA TYR A 354 -9.26 16.82 -137.85
C TYR A 354 -8.76 18.15 -138.41
N LEU A 355 -7.77 18.77 -137.76
CA LEU A 355 -7.17 20.02 -138.24
C LEU A 355 -6.48 19.84 -139.59
N VAL A 356 -5.82 18.70 -139.82
CA VAL A 356 -5.23 18.36 -141.13
C VAL A 356 -6.32 18.22 -142.20
N LEU A 357 -7.36 17.44 -141.95
CA LEU A 357 -8.49 17.27 -142.87
C LEU A 357 -9.22 18.59 -143.16
N MET A 358 -9.37 19.44 -142.16
CA MET A 358 -10.01 20.75 -142.33
C MET A 358 -9.14 21.70 -143.16
N LYS A 359 -7.82 21.68 -143.00
CA LYS A 359 -6.89 22.41 -143.87
C LYS A 359 -6.95 21.89 -145.30
N GLU A 360 -6.93 20.57 -145.50
CA GLU A 360 -7.04 19.96 -146.84
C GLU A 360 -8.38 20.34 -147.51
N LYS A 361 -9.48 20.33 -146.75
CA LYS A 361 -10.79 20.79 -147.24
C LYS A 361 -10.76 22.28 -147.61
N GLU A 362 -10.13 23.12 -146.80
CA GLU A 362 -10.00 24.55 -147.08
C GLU A 362 -9.15 24.79 -148.34
N GLU A 363 -8.04 24.07 -148.51
CA GLU A 363 -7.20 24.12 -149.71
C GLU A 363 -7.94 23.66 -150.97
N GLU A 364 -8.75 22.61 -150.88
CA GLU A 364 -9.56 22.14 -152.00
C GLU A 364 -10.68 23.13 -152.35
N GLU A 365 -11.35 23.72 -151.35
CA GLU A 365 -12.31 24.80 -151.56
C GLU A 365 -11.65 26.03 -152.19
N GLN A 366 -10.42 26.36 -151.80
CA GLN A 366 -9.61 27.41 -152.41
C GLN A 366 -9.27 27.07 -153.87
N ARG A 367 -8.76 25.86 -154.18
CA ARG A 367 -8.53 25.42 -155.57
C ARG A 367 -9.78 25.54 -156.43
N ILE A 368 -10.91 25.03 -155.95
CA ILE A 368 -12.18 25.09 -156.68
C ILE A 368 -12.59 26.55 -156.95
N ASN A 369 -12.38 27.45 -155.98
CA ASN A 369 -12.66 28.87 -156.16
C ASN A 369 -11.69 29.55 -157.14
N GLU A 370 -10.40 29.20 -157.11
CA GLU A 370 -9.40 29.69 -158.06
C GLU A 370 -9.68 29.23 -159.48
N GLU A 371 -10.03 27.95 -159.69
CA GLU A 371 -10.44 27.43 -160.98
C GLU A 371 -11.69 28.17 -161.51
N LYS A 372 -12.70 28.38 -160.65
CA LYS A 372 -13.88 29.19 -161.00
C LYS A 372 -13.49 30.62 -161.37
N ALA A 373 -12.55 31.23 -160.64
CA ALA A 373 -12.05 32.57 -160.93
C ALA A 373 -11.27 32.62 -162.26
N TRP A 374 -10.49 31.59 -162.57
CA TRP A 374 -9.70 31.48 -163.79
C TRP A 374 -10.57 31.26 -165.02
N ILE A 375 -11.57 30.38 -164.93
CA ILE A 375 -12.61 30.20 -165.94
C ILE A 375 -13.38 31.51 -166.16
N PHE A 376 -13.68 32.25 -165.09
CA PHE A 376 -14.31 33.57 -165.20
C PHE A 376 -13.40 34.58 -165.94
N LEU A 377 -12.09 34.58 -165.67
CA LEU A 377 -11.11 35.44 -166.33
C LEU A 377 -10.95 35.09 -167.81
N GLN A 378 -10.84 33.80 -168.16
CA GLN A 378 -10.83 33.33 -169.55
C GLN A 378 -12.10 33.75 -170.29
N ASN A 379 -13.27 33.54 -169.69
CA ASN A 379 -14.54 33.96 -170.27
C ASN A 379 -14.60 35.48 -170.49
N ARG A 380 -14.02 36.27 -169.57
CA ARG A 380 -13.91 37.72 -169.71
C ARG A 380 -12.96 38.12 -170.84
N ALA A 381 -11.81 37.46 -170.96
CA ALA A 381 -10.85 37.67 -172.05
C ALA A 381 -11.45 37.28 -173.42
N ALA A 382 -12.09 36.11 -173.52
CA ALA A 382 -12.81 35.66 -174.71
C ALA A 382 -13.90 36.65 -175.12
N ARG A 383 -14.71 37.16 -174.17
CA ARG A 383 -15.67 38.24 -174.47
C ARG A 383 -15.01 39.50 -175.00
N ARG A 384 -13.82 39.88 -174.51
CA ARG A 384 -13.06 41.06 -174.96
C ARG A 384 -12.55 40.87 -176.39
N ILE A 385 -12.00 39.69 -176.71
CA ILE A 385 -11.54 39.31 -178.06
C ILE A 385 -12.72 39.25 -179.03
N GLN A 386 -13.82 38.61 -178.65
CA GLN A 386 -15.04 38.54 -179.48
C GLN A 386 -15.61 39.94 -179.77
N ARG A 387 -15.55 40.86 -178.80
CA ARG A 387 -16.00 42.25 -178.97
C ARG A 387 -15.08 43.03 -179.92
N ALA A 388 -13.76 42.87 -179.78
CA ALA A 388 -12.78 43.48 -180.69
C ALA A 388 -12.89 42.94 -182.12
N TRP A 389 -13.07 41.63 -182.29
CA TRP A 389 -13.26 40.99 -183.59
C TRP A 389 -14.56 41.42 -184.29
N ARG A 390 -15.68 41.50 -183.55
CA ARG A 390 -16.94 42.05 -184.08
C ARG A 390 -16.77 43.50 -184.54
N ALA A 391 -16.03 44.32 -183.79
CA ALA A 391 -15.72 45.69 -184.16
C ALA A 391 -14.77 45.80 -185.39
N TYR A 392 -13.81 44.89 -185.54
CA TYR A 392 -12.94 44.82 -186.72
C TYR A 392 -13.70 44.38 -187.97
N ARG A 393 -14.56 43.34 -187.86
CA ARG A 393 -15.44 42.89 -188.96
C ARG A 393 -16.35 44.03 -189.45
N ALA A 394 -16.93 44.79 -188.53
CA ALA A 394 -17.77 45.95 -188.86
C ALA A 394 -17.00 47.03 -189.63
N ARG A 395 -15.76 47.35 -189.22
CA ARG A 395 -14.89 48.34 -189.89
C ARG A 395 -14.38 47.86 -191.27
N LYS A 396 -14.16 46.57 -191.46
CA LYS A 396 -13.74 45.98 -192.75
C LYS A 396 -14.89 45.93 -193.78
N LEU A 397 -16.12 45.73 -193.34
CA LEU A 397 -17.31 45.70 -194.21
C LEU A 397 -17.72 47.11 -194.71
N ALA A 398 -17.44 48.16 -193.93
CA ALA A 398 -17.70 49.55 -194.32
C ALA A 398 -16.77 50.06 -195.44
N ARG A 399 -15.48 49.63 -195.48
CA ARG A 399 -14.53 50.03 -196.55
C ARG A 399 -14.79 49.38 -197.91
N ARG A 400 -15.48 48.22 -197.96
CA ARG A 400 -15.80 47.50 -199.22
C ARG A 400 -17.07 48.00 -199.91
N ARG A 401 -17.87 48.85 -199.25
CA ARG A 401 -19.18 49.33 -199.73
C ARG A 401 -19.19 50.74 -200.37
N ALA A 402 -18.03 51.36 -200.60
CA ALA A 402 -17.93 52.74 -201.13
C ALA A 402 -17.60 52.90 -202.64
N LYS A 403 -17.51 51.82 -203.45
CA LYS A 403 -16.99 51.93 -204.85
C LYS A 403 -17.78 51.29 -206.02
N LYS A 404 -18.98 50.70 -205.86
CA LYS A 404 -19.84 50.32 -207.00
C LYS A 404 -21.31 50.65 -206.68
N SER A 405 -21.90 51.51 -207.53
CA SER A 405 -23.20 52.18 -207.42
C SER A 405 -24.40 51.23 -207.33
N LYS A 406 -25.61 51.80 -207.16
CA LYS A 406 -26.94 51.16 -207.18
C LYS A 406 -27.44 50.67 -205.82
N LYS A 407 -28.73 50.63 -205.52
CA LYS A 407 -29.97 51.21 -206.04
C LYS A 407 -31.04 50.64 -205.09
N LYS A 408 -31.89 51.53 -204.58
CA LYS A 408 -33.25 51.29 -204.03
C LYS A 408 -33.47 50.35 -202.84
N GLY A 409 -34.21 50.94 -201.88
CA GLY A 409 -35.37 50.35 -201.21
C GLY A 409 -35.03 49.56 -199.95
N GLY A 410 -35.68 49.72 -198.81
CA GLY A 410 -36.95 50.37 -198.50
C GLY A 410 -37.67 49.54 -197.43
N SER A 411 -38.41 50.22 -196.55
CA SER A 411 -39.54 49.71 -195.76
C SER A 411 -39.30 48.90 -194.46
N ALA A 412 -39.85 49.47 -193.37
CA ALA A 412 -40.79 48.92 -192.39
C ALA A 412 -40.59 47.56 -191.69
N GLY A 413 -40.88 47.56 -190.38
CA GLY A 413 -41.67 46.51 -189.69
C GLY A 413 -40.91 45.44 -188.91
N GLY A 414 -41.55 44.91 -187.85
CA GLY A 414 -41.18 43.65 -187.17
C GLY A 414 -40.43 43.84 -185.84
N LYS A 415 -40.98 43.64 -184.62
CA LYS A 415 -41.91 42.63 -184.06
C LYS A 415 -41.23 41.27 -183.78
N LYS A 416 -41.23 40.92 -182.48
CA LYS A 416 -41.46 39.60 -181.84
C LYS A 416 -40.55 38.39 -182.14
N GLY A 417 -40.29 37.64 -181.07
CA GLY A 417 -39.79 36.26 -181.03
C GLY A 417 -38.44 36.22 -180.31
N GLY A 418 -38.32 35.79 -179.05
CA GLY A 418 -38.88 34.54 -178.50
C GLY A 418 -37.99 33.39 -178.97
N SER A 419 -37.47 32.50 -178.14
CA SER A 419 -37.71 32.27 -176.72
C SER A 419 -36.73 31.18 -176.29
N ALA A 420 -36.46 31.16 -174.98
CA ALA A 420 -36.42 29.95 -174.15
C ALA A 420 -35.35 28.90 -174.46
N GLY A 421 -34.75 28.29 -173.46
CA GLY A 421 -35.09 28.27 -172.05
C GLY A 421 -34.07 27.32 -171.43
N SER A 422 -33.74 27.51 -170.16
CA SER A 422 -34.46 26.86 -169.04
C SER A 422 -33.32 26.22 -168.25
N LYS A 423 -33.17 26.31 -166.94
CA LYS A 423 -34.01 26.60 -165.76
C LYS A 423 -32.98 26.61 -164.61
N LYS A 424 -33.14 27.13 -163.39
CA LYS A 424 -34.18 27.73 -162.52
C LYS A 424 -33.31 28.21 -161.32
N GLY A 425 -33.44 29.39 -160.70
CA GLY A 425 -34.58 29.84 -159.90
C GLY A 425 -34.86 28.87 -158.74
N LYS A 426 -35.08 29.26 -157.47
CA LYS A 426 -35.54 30.56 -156.94
C LYS A 426 -35.83 30.38 -155.42
N LYS A 427 -35.70 31.49 -154.66
CA LYS A 427 -36.51 31.91 -153.48
C LYS A 427 -36.43 31.06 -152.19
N GLY A 428 -36.36 31.61 -150.97
CA GLY A 428 -36.60 32.98 -150.48
C GLY A 428 -37.97 33.13 -149.80
N GLY A 429 -37.98 33.70 -148.59
CA GLY A 429 -39.16 34.32 -147.94
C GLY A 429 -39.37 33.87 -146.48
N LYS A 430 -38.95 34.63 -145.47
CA LYS A 430 -39.70 35.73 -144.78
C LYS A 430 -41.05 35.33 -144.15
N GLY A 431 -40.99 35.09 -142.84
CA GLY A 431 -41.60 35.96 -141.81
C GLY A 431 -43.07 35.80 -141.47
N LYS A 432 -43.39 35.78 -140.16
CA LYS A 432 -44.15 36.85 -139.46
C LYS A 432 -44.43 36.53 -137.99
N LYS A 433 -44.39 37.60 -137.20
CA LYS A 433 -44.86 37.79 -135.81
C LYS A 433 -46.33 37.35 -135.61
N ASN A 434 -46.68 36.84 -134.41
CA ASN A 434 -47.38 37.61 -133.36
C ASN A 434 -47.69 36.78 -132.08
N LYS A 435 -47.19 37.27 -130.93
CA LYS A 435 -47.93 37.74 -129.73
C LYS A 435 -49.14 36.91 -129.21
N LYS A 436 -49.05 36.33 -128.00
CA LYS A 436 -49.72 36.80 -126.74
C LYS A 436 -49.70 35.77 -125.58
N LYS A 437 -49.37 36.31 -124.39
CA LYS A 437 -49.98 36.17 -123.03
C LYS A 437 -49.96 34.84 -122.24
N GLY A 438 -49.47 34.99 -120.99
CA GLY A 438 -49.79 34.23 -119.76
C GLY A 438 -48.53 34.11 -118.87
N ARG A 439 -48.28 34.94 -117.82
CA ARG A 439 -48.73 34.82 -116.39
C ARG A 439 -48.56 33.38 -115.86
N LYS A 440 -47.97 33.01 -114.71
CA LYS A 440 -47.48 33.61 -113.43
C LYS A 440 -46.83 32.36 -112.72
N ASP A 441 -45.74 32.37 -111.97
CA ASP A 441 -45.64 32.71 -110.54
C ASP A 441 -44.24 32.34 -109.97
N LYS A 442 -43.75 33.21 -109.06
CA LYS A 442 -43.09 33.01 -107.73
C LYS A 442 -41.72 32.31 -107.52
N LYS A 443 -40.87 33.08 -106.81
CA LYS A 443 -40.05 32.80 -105.58
C LYS A 443 -38.84 31.84 -105.74
N GLN A 444 -37.68 32.00 -105.08
CA GLN A 444 -37.21 32.73 -103.89
C GLN A 444 -35.64 32.80 -103.96
N GLU A 445 -34.97 33.84 -103.46
CA GLU A 445 -34.17 33.87 -102.18
C GLU A 445 -33.24 32.64 -102.03
N GLU A 446 -31.93 32.73 -101.80
CA GLU A 446 -31.25 33.49 -100.75
C GLU A 446 -29.71 33.41 -100.92
N ALA A 447 -29.01 34.43 -100.44
CA ALA A 447 -27.57 34.44 -100.23
C ALA A 447 -27.20 33.63 -98.98
N THR A 448 -26.00 33.04 -98.92
CA THR A 448 -25.27 32.88 -97.65
C THR A 448 -23.82 32.46 -97.86
N THR A 449 -22.92 33.39 -97.54
CA THR A 449 -21.57 33.13 -97.03
C THR A 449 -21.62 32.24 -95.80
N VAL A 450 -20.80 31.17 -95.75
CA VAL A 450 -20.50 30.43 -94.51
C VAL A 450 -19.02 30.61 -94.19
N LYS A 451 -18.75 31.52 -93.25
CA LYS A 451 -17.62 31.46 -92.32
C LYS A 451 -18.04 30.53 -91.17
N GLY A 452 -17.12 29.69 -90.69
CA GLY A 452 -17.29 29.02 -89.39
C GLY A 452 -16.58 27.67 -89.29
N GLY A 453 -15.26 27.69 -89.09
CA GLY A 453 -14.57 26.58 -88.43
C GLY A 453 -14.70 26.75 -86.90
N PRO A 454 -14.87 25.67 -86.11
CA PRO A 454 -14.97 25.78 -84.67
C PRO A 454 -13.65 26.22 -84.03
N ASP A 455 -13.74 27.21 -83.15
CA ASP A 455 -12.66 27.77 -82.34
C ASP A 455 -12.13 26.72 -81.34
N PRO A 456 -10.83 26.38 -81.36
CA PRO A 456 -10.24 25.37 -80.47
C PRO A 456 -10.26 25.76 -78.98
N ASN A 457 -10.59 27.01 -78.62
CA ASN A 457 -10.69 27.45 -77.23
C ASN A 457 -12.10 27.33 -76.61
N ALA A 458 -13.12 26.93 -77.37
CA ALA A 458 -14.48 26.76 -76.83
C ALA A 458 -14.64 25.54 -75.89
N LEU A 459 -13.63 24.67 -75.78
CA LEU A 459 -13.61 23.49 -74.90
C LEU A 459 -13.18 23.79 -73.45
N LEU A 460 -12.67 24.99 -73.17
CA LEU A 460 -12.20 25.36 -71.84
C LEU A 460 -13.31 25.82 -70.88
N ASP A 461 -14.50 26.16 -71.40
CA ASP A 461 -15.58 26.75 -70.60
C ASP A 461 -16.76 25.80 -70.34
N THR A 462 -16.46 24.50 -70.22
CA THR A 462 -17.46 23.50 -69.81
C THR A 462 -17.66 23.53 -68.30
N LYS A 463 -18.92 23.36 -67.87
CA LYS A 463 -19.34 23.30 -66.46
C LYS A 463 -18.50 22.30 -65.64
N PHE A 464 -18.03 21.24 -66.30
CA PHE A 464 -17.14 20.21 -65.77
C PHE A 464 -15.76 20.74 -65.34
N ASN A 465 -15.15 21.64 -66.12
CA ASN A 465 -13.85 22.24 -65.77
C ASN A 465 -13.96 23.25 -64.62
N LYS A 466 -15.12 23.94 -64.50
CA LYS A 466 -15.38 24.82 -63.35
C LYS A 466 -15.54 24.04 -62.04
N ASP A 467 -16.15 22.86 -62.10
CA ASP A 467 -16.31 21.99 -60.93
C ASP A 467 -14.95 21.40 -60.48
N ILE A 468 -14.12 20.93 -61.43
CA ILE A 468 -12.78 20.42 -61.10
C ILE A 468 -11.88 21.52 -60.53
N MET A 469 -11.90 22.73 -61.10
CA MET A 469 -11.11 23.84 -60.57
C MET A 469 -11.64 24.37 -59.24
N GLY A 470 -12.94 24.18 -58.95
CA GLY A 470 -13.52 24.45 -57.64
C GLY A 470 -13.07 23.45 -56.57
N GLU A 471 -12.97 22.18 -56.94
CA GLU A 471 -12.56 21.08 -56.04
C GLU A 471 -11.05 21.07 -55.77
N ILE A 472 -10.22 21.52 -56.73
CA ILE A 472 -8.78 21.73 -56.50
C ILE A 472 -8.56 22.90 -55.52
N LYS A 473 -9.31 24.00 -55.66
CA LYS A 473 -9.20 25.16 -54.76
C LYS A 473 -9.69 24.87 -53.34
N SER A 474 -10.66 23.98 -53.17
CA SER A 474 -11.12 23.56 -51.83
C SER A 474 -10.09 22.64 -51.15
N GLN A 475 -9.40 21.79 -51.91
CA GLN A 475 -8.29 20.97 -51.40
C GLN A 475 -7.06 21.80 -51.01
N GLU A 476 -6.70 22.83 -51.79
CA GLU A 476 -5.62 23.77 -51.42
C GLU A 476 -5.96 24.58 -50.15
N ALA A 477 -7.22 25.00 -49.99
CA ALA A 477 -7.67 25.72 -48.80
C ALA A 477 -7.70 24.83 -47.53
N PHE A 478 -7.92 23.52 -47.70
CA PHE A 478 -7.83 22.54 -46.61
C PHE A 478 -6.37 22.31 -46.20
N ALA A 479 -5.46 22.13 -47.17
CA ALA A 479 -4.03 21.97 -46.91
C ALA A 479 -3.38 23.20 -46.24
N GLN A 480 -3.87 24.42 -46.52
CA GLN A 480 -3.38 25.63 -45.85
C GLN A 480 -3.89 25.81 -44.42
N ARG A 481 -4.99 25.15 -44.02
CA ARG A 481 -5.50 25.20 -42.64
C ARG A 481 -4.74 24.25 -41.72
N ASP A 482 -4.38 23.06 -42.19
CA ASP A 482 -3.65 22.08 -41.37
C ASP A 482 -2.20 22.51 -41.08
N VAL A 483 -1.58 23.31 -41.96
CA VAL A 483 -0.20 23.81 -41.74
C VAL A 483 -0.13 24.93 -40.67
N VAL A 484 -1.25 25.56 -40.31
CA VAL A 484 -1.27 26.68 -39.35
C VAL A 484 -1.50 26.21 -37.91
N VAL A 485 -2.03 25.00 -37.69
CA VAL A 485 -2.34 24.51 -36.33
C VAL A 485 -1.13 23.92 -35.61
N ASP A 486 -0.06 23.56 -36.33
CA ASP A 486 1.16 22.97 -35.75
C ASP A 486 2.25 24.00 -35.36
N LEU A 487 1.99 25.31 -35.47
CA LEU A 487 2.96 26.36 -35.14
C LEU A 487 2.59 27.23 -33.92
N GLU A 488 1.48 26.94 -33.24
CA GLU A 488 1.10 27.59 -31.97
C GLU A 488 0.83 26.54 -30.90
N ASN A 489 1.90 25.94 -30.36
CA ASN A 489 1.96 25.35 -29.01
C ASN A 489 3.40 25.35 -28.48
#